data_AF-A0A954G942-F1
#
_entry.id   AF-A0A954G942-F1
#
_cell.length_a   1.000
_cell.length_b   1.000
_cell.length_c   1.000
_cell.angle_alpha   90.00
_cell.angle_beta   90.00
_cell.angle_gamma   90.00
#
_symmetry.space_group_name_H-M   'P 1'
#
loop_
_entity.id
_entity.type
_entity.pdbx_description
1 polymer ?
#
loop_
_entity_poly.entity_id
_entity_poly.type
_entity_poly.pdbx_seq_one_letter_code
_entity_poly.pdbx_strand_id
1 'polypeptide(L)'
;TSVGGITISNLVQTQGTGTLFLKTTDTDADLILNANIQSETGFVTIETANDIIFNGTTNLTSTSGSVSLTADADAGAGGAITMNDGTFINAGDGIVSLDATDDIELSQISTLNATDFAIRIETDASLIDSGDLLGEDLIANESGALATIISVQGVGKLGDANQHIETNVDQINIVNATAGEIQIFETDALIVHDILQTTSGDIRILAGGDVTLTGFIESVSNDVLIDSQAAIIDQNDGLPDPLNIHASSLDLNAATGIGRGDTLEIEVNTFTADTNSGDTLLHNSAVASVTANRISTGSGDITFSSEGDILLGTVTGPESIIAITSAGEINDMVDDQGSPAIDIDAVGGSITLQAENGIGNSDPVEISGGTLSVNTTTGNINLNNTSSTDTGDVSFTRLTTGNGTIDFQQSGGRDTTFEEVSTTDSAITIIGDGSMLFENSGVLTNVVSTDGSGTIAITATGINSSIQVNDGFSTSGGTIDLTAQNSLNFGAEGDISSSNGQITLLADSASLGAGGGGISMSDGTVFDAGTGILDLQAGDDINVGQLMTTTFTRLTSTDGGITDSGDT
;
A
#
# COMPACT_ATOMS: atom_id res chain seq x y z
N THR A 1 -40.90 19.34 35.55
CA THR A 1 -41.01 20.56 34.73
C THR A 1 -40.92 21.79 35.60
N SER A 2 -40.07 22.75 35.23
CA SER A 2 -39.89 24.06 35.86
C SER A 2 -39.82 25.12 34.75
N VAL A 3 -40.24 26.35 35.05
CA VAL A 3 -40.04 27.48 34.13
C VAL A 3 -38.59 27.97 34.19
N GLY A 4 -38.07 28.22 35.40
CA GLY A 4 -36.65 28.53 35.61
C GLY A 4 -35.78 27.28 35.78
N GLY A 5 -34.49 27.49 36.02
CA GLY A 5 -33.51 26.42 36.16
C GLY A 5 -33.83 25.40 37.25
N ILE A 6 -33.33 24.18 37.07
CA ILE A 6 -33.44 23.08 38.04
C ILE A 6 -32.05 22.81 38.63
N THR A 7 -31.94 22.75 39.96
CA THR A 7 -30.70 22.30 40.62
C THR A 7 -30.99 21.06 41.46
N ILE A 8 -30.39 19.92 41.10
CA ILE A 8 -30.46 18.70 41.88
C ILE A 8 -29.37 18.76 42.95
N SER A 9 -29.77 19.08 44.19
CA SER A 9 -28.84 19.23 45.32
C SER A 9 -28.79 18.02 46.25
N ASN A 10 -29.65 17.03 46.05
CA ASN A 10 -29.70 15.78 46.81
C ASN A 10 -29.98 14.62 45.85
N LEU A 11 -29.69 13.39 46.30
CA LEU A 11 -29.99 12.16 45.55
C LEU A 11 -31.43 12.16 45.05
N VAL A 12 -31.61 11.93 43.74
CA VAL A 12 -32.89 11.59 43.14
C VAL A 12 -32.87 10.12 42.80
N GLN A 13 -33.89 9.38 43.28
CA GLN A 13 -33.98 7.95 43.05
C GLN A 13 -35.37 7.56 42.57
N THR A 14 -35.45 6.81 41.46
CA THR A 14 -36.64 6.05 41.07
C THR A 14 -36.44 4.57 41.41
N GLN A 15 -37.54 3.86 41.68
CA GLN A 15 -37.55 2.43 41.99
C GLN A 15 -38.38 1.68 40.96
N GLY A 16 -38.04 0.41 40.71
CA GLY A 16 -38.69 -0.44 39.72
C GLY A 16 -38.66 0.17 38.32
N THR A 17 -39.82 0.20 37.67
CA THR A 17 -40.03 0.76 36.32
C THR A 17 -40.35 2.25 36.33
N GLY A 18 -40.17 2.94 37.46
CA GLY A 18 -40.49 4.36 37.59
C GLY A 18 -39.56 5.22 36.74
N THR A 19 -40.13 6.02 35.84
CA THR A 19 -39.37 6.93 34.97
C THR A 19 -39.09 8.27 35.67
N LEU A 20 -37.92 8.85 35.44
CA LEU A 20 -37.60 10.22 35.83
C LEU A 20 -37.68 11.13 34.60
N PHE A 21 -38.49 12.18 34.68
CA PHE A 21 -38.58 13.21 33.65
C PHE A 21 -38.35 14.59 34.25
N LEU A 22 -37.25 15.24 33.87
CA LEU A 22 -36.90 16.59 34.26
C LEU A 22 -36.97 17.50 33.03
N LYS A 23 -37.58 18.68 33.20
CA LYS A 23 -37.75 19.64 32.10
C LYS A 23 -37.62 21.08 32.57
N THR A 24 -36.82 21.91 31.91
CA THR A 24 -36.89 23.39 32.00
C THR A 24 -37.54 23.97 30.74
N THR A 25 -38.06 25.21 30.79
CA THR A 25 -38.80 25.78 29.64
C THR A 25 -38.55 27.26 29.36
N ASP A 26 -37.89 28.03 30.25
CA ASP A 26 -37.44 29.39 29.92
C ASP A 26 -36.09 29.28 29.19
N THR A 27 -35.88 30.07 28.14
CA THR A 27 -34.71 29.97 27.22
C THR A 27 -33.34 29.96 27.90
N ASP A 28 -33.23 30.53 29.10
CA ASP A 28 -31.95 30.65 29.82
C ASP A 28 -31.90 29.68 31.03
N ALA A 29 -32.77 28.66 31.06
CA ALA A 29 -32.95 27.80 32.22
C ALA A 29 -32.14 26.50 32.13
N ASP A 30 -31.02 26.49 32.86
CA ASP A 30 -30.15 25.32 32.99
C ASP A 30 -30.73 24.22 33.89
N LEU A 31 -30.24 23.00 33.72
CA LEU A 31 -30.31 21.95 34.74
C LEU A 31 -28.92 21.60 35.24
N ILE A 32 -28.73 21.80 36.54
CA ILE A 32 -27.46 21.57 37.22
C ILE A 32 -27.61 20.36 38.14
N LEU A 33 -26.78 19.34 37.92
CA LEU A 33 -26.66 18.16 38.78
C LEU A 33 -25.50 18.35 39.76
N ASN A 34 -25.83 18.60 41.03
CA ASN A 34 -24.86 18.63 42.15
C ASN A 34 -24.97 17.36 43.04
N ALA A 35 -25.85 16.43 42.68
CA ALA A 35 -26.05 15.17 43.39
C ALA A 35 -26.59 14.10 42.43
N ASN A 36 -26.30 12.84 42.75
CA ASN A 36 -26.54 11.71 41.86
C ASN A 36 -28.02 11.51 41.50
N ILE A 37 -28.23 10.95 40.31
CA ILE A 37 -29.49 10.37 39.87
C ILE A 37 -29.33 8.85 39.81
N GLN A 38 -30.30 8.13 40.37
CA GLN A 38 -30.34 6.67 40.35
C GLN A 38 -31.70 6.18 39.85
N SER A 39 -31.70 5.33 38.83
CA SER A 39 -32.87 4.58 38.38
C SER A 39 -32.57 3.09 38.41
N GLU A 40 -33.60 2.29 38.67
CA GLU A 40 -33.51 0.84 38.45
C GLU A 40 -33.73 0.55 36.96
N THR A 41 -34.97 0.33 36.55
CA THR A 41 -35.31 -0.08 35.16
C THR A 41 -36.08 0.98 34.39
N GLY A 42 -36.43 2.10 35.03
CA GLY A 42 -37.16 3.17 34.40
C GLY A 42 -36.26 4.12 33.63
N PHE A 43 -36.78 4.72 32.57
CA PHE A 43 -36.07 5.72 31.78
C PHE A 43 -35.74 6.97 32.60
N VAL A 44 -34.58 7.56 32.31
CA VAL A 44 -34.19 8.88 32.79
C VAL A 44 -34.13 9.81 31.59
N THR A 45 -35.00 10.80 31.57
CA THR A 45 -35.07 11.80 30.50
C THR A 45 -34.92 13.20 31.10
N ILE A 46 -33.97 13.96 30.57
CA ILE A 46 -33.70 15.35 30.95
C ILE A 46 -33.78 16.21 29.70
N GLU A 47 -34.67 17.19 29.70
CA GLU A 47 -34.82 18.19 28.63
C GLU A 47 -34.60 19.59 29.21
N THR A 48 -33.55 20.31 28.80
CA THR A 48 -33.31 21.69 29.24
C THR A 48 -33.46 22.67 28.11
N ALA A 49 -33.93 23.87 28.42
CA ALA A 49 -34.01 24.97 27.47
C ALA A 49 -32.63 25.63 27.20
N ASN A 50 -31.68 25.49 28.12
CA ASN A 50 -30.28 25.89 27.93
C ASN A 50 -29.40 24.67 28.28
N ASP A 51 -28.49 24.80 29.24
CA ASP A 51 -27.44 23.80 29.49
C ASP A 51 -27.84 22.65 30.43
N ILE A 52 -27.22 21.48 30.25
CA ILE A 52 -27.17 20.40 31.23
C ILE A 52 -25.75 20.33 31.80
N ILE A 53 -25.61 20.52 33.11
CA ILE A 53 -24.28 20.62 33.75
C ILE A 53 -24.18 19.59 34.87
N PHE A 54 -23.24 18.65 34.75
CA PHE A 54 -22.85 17.72 35.82
C PHE A 54 -21.68 18.31 36.59
N ASN A 55 -21.89 18.68 37.85
CA ASN A 55 -20.84 19.26 38.70
C ASN A 55 -20.16 18.23 39.61
N GLY A 56 -18.88 18.47 39.92
CA GLY A 56 -18.14 17.69 40.90
C GLY A 56 -18.03 16.22 40.46
N THR A 57 -18.43 15.28 41.32
CA THR A 57 -18.42 13.83 41.02
C THR A 57 -19.83 13.27 40.92
N THR A 58 -20.73 14.05 40.29
CA THR A 58 -22.16 13.71 40.18
C THR A 58 -22.39 12.71 39.05
N ASN A 59 -23.12 11.63 39.34
CA ASN A 59 -23.32 10.54 38.39
C ASN A 59 -24.81 10.28 38.13
N LEU A 60 -25.10 9.84 36.90
CA LEU A 60 -26.41 9.33 36.50
C LEU A 60 -26.29 7.84 36.25
N THR A 61 -27.01 7.05 37.05
CA THR A 61 -26.98 5.59 36.94
C THR A 61 -28.37 5.03 36.73
N SER A 62 -28.48 4.08 35.83
CA SER A 62 -29.65 3.27 35.53
C SER A 62 -29.21 1.82 35.43
N THR A 63 -30.00 0.87 35.95
CA THR A 63 -29.67 -0.56 35.85
C THR A 63 -30.03 -1.13 34.47
N SER A 64 -31.06 -0.58 33.82
CA SER A 64 -31.54 -1.02 32.49
C SER A 64 -32.39 0.01 31.74
N GLY A 65 -32.77 1.11 32.40
CA GLY A 65 -33.52 2.16 31.74
C GLY A 65 -32.60 3.03 30.88
N SER A 66 -33.02 3.30 29.65
CA SER A 66 -32.41 4.29 28.77
C SER A 66 -32.22 5.65 29.46
N VAL A 67 -31.13 6.32 29.11
CA VAL A 67 -30.78 7.67 29.54
C VAL A 67 -30.81 8.58 28.32
N SER A 68 -31.60 9.65 28.39
CA SER A 68 -31.72 10.64 27.31
C SER A 68 -31.56 12.04 27.89
N LEU A 69 -30.61 12.79 27.35
CA LEU A 69 -30.28 14.17 27.71
C LEU A 69 -30.43 15.04 26.47
N THR A 70 -31.23 16.09 26.56
CA THR A 70 -31.41 17.06 25.48
C THR A 70 -31.20 18.46 26.05
N ALA A 71 -30.10 19.11 25.68
CA ALA A 71 -29.90 20.54 25.86
C ALA A 71 -30.56 21.31 24.70
N ASP A 72 -30.90 22.57 24.92
CA ASP A 72 -31.67 23.40 23.96
C ASP A 72 -32.99 22.77 23.46
N ALA A 73 -33.70 22.05 24.32
CA ALA A 73 -34.95 21.36 24.00
C ALA A 73 -36.11 22.30 23.59
N ASP A 74 -35.96 23.62 23.74
CA ASP A 74 -36.89 24.64 23.26
C ASP A 74 -36.43 25.35 21.97
N ALA A 75 -35.28 24.96 21.40
CA ALA A 75 -34.65 25.56 20.22
C ALA A 75 -34.40 27.07 20.40
N GLY A 76 -33.85 27.42 21.56
CA GLY A 76 -33.59 28.75 22.09
C GLY A 76 -32.21 29.32 21.71
N ALA A 77 -31.40 29.63 22.71
CA ALA A 77 -30.17 30.44 22.56
C ALA A 77 -28.89 29.60 22.42
N GLY A 78 -29.02 28.29 22.25
CA GLY A 78 -27.94 27.33 22.37
C GLY A 78 -28.08 26.51 23.66
N GLY A 79 -27.43 25.35 23.72
CA GLY A 79 -27.47 24.50 24.91
C GLY A 79 -26.38 23.45 24.85
N ALA A 80 -25.49 23.49 25.83
CA ALA A 80 -24.37 22.56 25.99
C ALA A 80 -24.71 21.43 26.97
N ILE A 81 -24.00 20.31 26.83
CA ILE A 81 -23.94 19.27 27.86
C ILE A 81 -22.51 19.23 28.39
N THR A 82 -22.33 19.56 29.67
CA THR A 82 -21.02 19.57 30.32
C THR A 82 -20.93 18.50 31.39
N MET A 83 -20.09 17.50 31.15
CA MET A 83 -19.72 16.45 32.10
C MET A 83 -18.34 16.77 32.68
N ASN A 84 -18.30 17.44 33.84
CA ASN A 84 -17.01 17.69 34.49
C ASN A 84 -16.25 16.38 34.76
N ASP A 85 -14.91 16.44 34.75
CA ASP A 85 -14.01 15.32 35.08
C ASP A 85 -14.48 14.55 36.33
N GLY A 86 -14.58 13.22 36.19
CA GLY A 86 -15.00 12.29 37.23
C GLY A 86 -16.51 12.13 37.38
N THR A 87 -17.30 12.70 36.47
CA THR A 87 -18.74 12.41 36.34
C THR A 87 -18.96 11.25 35.38
N PHE A 88 -20.01 10.46 35.58
CA PHE A 88 -20.35 9.41 34.62
C PHE A 88 -21.85 9.19 34.43
N ILE A 89 -22.18 8.70 33.25
CA ILE A 89 -23.49 8.15 32.88
C ILE A 89 -23.33 6.64 32.71
N ASN A 90 -24.15 5.85 33.38
CA ASN A 90 -24.24 4.41 33.17
C ASN A 90 -25.70 3.99 32.98
N ALA A 91 -26.03 3.42 31.82
CA ALA A 91 -27.39 3.01 31.48
C ALA A 91 -27.70 1.52 31.71
N GLY A 92 -26.73 0.72 32.19
CA GLY A 92 -26.88 -0.73 32.26
C GLY A 92 -27.06 -1.31 30.86
N ASP A 93 -28.12 -2.08 30.59
CA ASP A 93 -28.45 -2.55 29.24
C ASP A 93 -29.31 -1.55 28.42
N GLY A 94 -29.57 -0.36 28.96
CA GLY A 94 -30.31 0.71 28.29
C GLY A 94 -29.45 1.51 27.31
N ILE A 95 -30.09 2.20 26.37
CA ILE A 95 -29.40 3.11 25.44
C ILE A 95 -29.00 4.42 26.15
N VAL A 96 -27.98 5.09 25.63
CA VAL A 96 -27.62 6.46 26.02
C VAL A 96 -27.77 7.39 24.82
N SER A 97 -28.52 8.48 24.97
CA SER A 97 -28.73 9.52 23.94
C SER A 97 -28.41 10.91 24.49
N LEU A 98 -27.52 11.63 23.84
CA LEU A 98 -27.16 13.01 24.16
C LEU A 98 -27.40 13.89 22.93
N ASP A 99 -28.19 14.94 23.09
CA ASP A 99 -28.51 15.90 22.05
C ASP A 99 -28.23 17.32 22.55
N ALA A 100 -27.44 18.09 21.81
CA ALA A 100 -27.09 19.48 22.13
C ALA A 100 -26.97 20.32 20.85
N THR A 101 -27.10 21.64 20.95
CA THR A 101 -26.73 22.53 19.83
C THR A 101 -25.32 23.10 19.99
N ASP A 102 -24.83 23.13 21.22
CA ASP A 102 -23.50 23.60 21.56
C ASP A 102 -22.63 22.40 21.94
N ASP A 103 -21.41 22.66 22.43
CA ASP A 103 -20.44 21.60 22.71
C ASP A 103 -20.98 20.57 23.71
N ILE A 104 -20.61 19.31 23.47
CA ILE A 104 -20.76 18.24 24.45
C ILE A 104 -19.37 17.96 25.00
N GLU A 105 -19.14 18.35 26.24
CA GLU A 105 -17.93 18.03 27.00
C GLU A 105 -18.20 16.74 27.79
N LEU A 106 -17.49 15.66 27.45
CA LEU A 106 -17.64 14.33 28.02
C LEU A 106 -16.69 14.10 29.19
N SER A 107 -17.12 13.27 30.13
CA SER A 107 -16.23 12.43 30.92
C SER A 107 -16.62 11.01 30.52
N GLN A 108 -17.18 10.17 31.40
CA GLN A 108 -17.50 8.78 31.02
C GLN A 108 -19.00 8.49 30.74
N ILE A 109 -19.27 7.80 29.64
CA ILE A 109 -20.55 7.16 29.28
C ILE A 109 -20.35 5.65 29.16
N SER A 110 -21.21 4.86 29.81
CA SER A 110 -21.17 3.40 29.75
C SER A 110 -22.53 2.74 29.56
N THR A 111 -22.57 1.72 28.72
CA THR A 111 -23.71 0.81 28.54
C THR A 111 -23.25 -0.60 28.15
N LEU A 112 -24.08 -1.60 28.45
CA LEU A 112 -24.01 -3.00 28.03
C LEU A 112 -25.06 -3.31 26.96
N ASN A 113 -25.63 -2.28 26.32
CA ASN A 113 -26.60 -2.45 25.27
C ASN A 113 -25.91 -2.98 24.00
N ALA A 114 -26.14 -4.25 23.67
CA ALA A 114 -25.55 -4.93 22.51
C ALA A 114 -26.34 -4.69 21.19
N THR A 115 -26.75 -3.45 20.93
CA THR A 115 -27.52 -3.10 19.71
C THR A 115 -26.91 -1.92 18.96
N ASP A 116 -27.41 -1.70 17.74
CA ASP A 116 -27.05 -0.61 16.85
C ASP A 116 -27.42 0.81 17.38
N PHE A 117 -27.97 0.91 18.59
CA PHE A 117 -28.34 2.17 19.24
C PHE A 117 -27.74 2.30 20.64
N ALA A 118 -26.64 1.60 20.95
CA ALA A 118 -26.06 1.56 22.28
C ALA A 118 -25.78 2.97 22.83
N ILE A 119 -25.04 3.77 22.05
CA ILE A 119 -24.75 5.17 22.35
C ILE A 119 -25.06 6.01 21.11
N ARG A 120 -25.81 7.11 21.30
CA ARG A 120 -25.99 8.15 20.30
C ARG A 120 -25.66 9.52 20.89
N ILE A 121 -24.81 10.26 20.19
CA ILE A 121 -24.42 11.63 20.55
C ILE A 121 -24.63 12.51 19.32
N GLU A 122 -25.34 13.62 19.47
CA GLU A 122 -25.60 14.60 18.42
C GLU A 122 -25.34 16.01 18.95
N THR A 123 -24.50 16.76 18.24
CA THR A 123 -24.19 18.16 18.54
C THR A 123 -24.04 19.00 17.26
N ASP A 124 -24.60 20.21 17.26
CA ASP A 124 -24.32 21.22 16.21
C ASP A 124 -22.95 21.93 16.40
N ALA A 125 -22.15 21.47 17.37
CA ALA A 125 -20.81 21.95 17.65
C ALA A 125 -19.81 20.78 17.76
N SER A 126 -18.92 20.78 18.76
CA SER A 126 -17.88 19.76 18.94
C SER A 126 -18.22 18.74 20.04
N LEU A 127 -17.77 17.50 19.85
CA LEU A 127 -17.66 16.52 20.94
C LEU A 127 -16.25 16.58 21.52
N ILE A 128 -16.12 16.82 22.82
CA ILE A 128 -14.85 17.14 23.48
C ILE A 128 -14.68 16.23 24.70
N ASP A 129 -13.51 15.65 24.90
CA ASP A 129 -13.12 15.04 26.18
C ASP A 129 -12.76 16.14 27.20
N SER A 130 -13.35 16.06 28.41
CA SER A 130 -13.11 16.96 29.53
C SER A 130 -11.78 16.72 30.25
N GLY A 131 -10.92 15.83 29.72
CA GLY A 131 -9.54 15.64 30.11
C GLY A 131 -9.37 14.77 31.35
N ASP A 132 -10.15 13.69 31.45
CA ASP A 132 -9.96 12.74 32.55
C ASP A 132 -8.65 11.94 32.35
N LEU A 133 -7.91 11.72 33.43
CA LEU A 133 -6.59 11.08 33.34
C LEU A 133 -6.68 9.54 33.26
N LEU A 134 -7.87 8.97 33.43
CA LEU A 134 -8.07 7.54 33.69
C LEU A 134 -9.50 7.10 33.33
N GLY A 135 -9.70 6.74 32.08
CA GLY A 135 -10.89 6.03 31.65
C GLY A 135 -11.10 6.18 30.15
N GLU A 136 -11.97 5.34 29.62
CA GLU A 136 -12.56 5.55 28.31
C GLU A 136 -13.80 6.45 28.47
N ASP A 137 -13.96 7.40 27.56
CA ASP A 137 -15.11 8.30 27.49
C ASP A 137 -16.36 7.53 27.09
N LEU A 138 -16.24 6.62 26.12
CA LEU A 138 -17.34 5.82 25.59
C LEU A 138 -17.09 4.33 25.81
N ILE A 139 -17.95 3.68 26.59
CA ILE A 139 -17.87 2.24 26.86
C ILE A 139 -19.15 1.55 26.38
N ALA A 140 -19.06 0.81 25.28
CA ALA A 140 -20.13 0.01 24.69
C ALA A 140 -19.54 -1.16 23.87
N ASN A 141 -18.84 -2.08 24.55
CA ASN A 141 -18.10 -3.18 23.91
C ASN A 141 -18.81 -4.55 23.96
N GLU A 142 -20.14 -4.54 24.04
CA GLU A 142 -20.89 -5.78 23.83
C GLU A 142 -21.01 -6.02 22.32
N SER A 143 -20.78 -7.25 21.86
CA SER A 143 -20.83 -7.55 20.43
C SER A 143 -22.16 -7.15 19.80
N GLY A 144 -22.11 -6.31 18.76
CA GLY A 144 -23.27 -5.69 18.12
C GLY A 144 -23.60 -4.27 18.61
N ALA A 145 -22.90 -3.76 19.62
CA ALA A 145 -23.08 -2.41 20.13
C ALA A 145 -22.47 -1.36 19.19
N LEU A 146 -23.29 -0.41 18.75
CA LEU A 146 -22.84 0.71 17.91
C LEU A 146 -22.87 2.03 18.71
N ALA A 147 -21.74 2.73 18.72
CA ALA A 147 -21.67 4.13 19.11
C ALA A 147 -21.79 5.03 17.86
N THR A 148 -22.83 5.87 17.82
CA THR A 148 -23.03 6.84 16.74
C THR A 148 -22.77 8.26 17.25
N ILE A 149 -21.85 8.97 16.61
CA ILE A 149 -21.51 10.36 16.91
C ILE A 149 -21.84 11.22 15.69
N ILE A 150 -22.65 12.26 15.87
CA ILE A 150 -22.90 13.28 14.86
C ILE A 150 -22.46 14.61 15.45
N SER A 151 -21.46 15.23 14.82
CA SER A 151 -20.99 16.56 15.19
C SER A 151 -20.87 17.45 13.96
N VAL A 152 -20.67 18.74 14.20
CA VAL A 152 -20.55 19.74 13.14
C VAL A 152 -19.17 20.38 13.14
N GLN A 153 -18.52 20.48 14.30
CA GLN A 153 -17.23 21.16 14.50
C GLN A 153 -16.12 20.24 15.05
N GLY A 154 -16.25 18.91 14.93
CA GLY A 154 -15.22 17.95 15.29
C GLY A 154 -15.62 16.91 16.35
N VAL A 155 -14.81 15.87 16.46
CA VAL A 155 -14.91 14.79 17.45
C VAL A 155 -13.53 14.59 18.06
N GLY A 156 -13.39 14.92 19.34
CA GLY A 156 -12.09 15.17 19.95
C GLY A 156 -11.58 16.57 19.58
N LYS A 157 -10.54 17.05 20.27
CA LYS A 157 -10.02 18.41 20.09
C LYS A 157 -8.60 18.45 19.59
N LEU A 158 -8.38 19.27 18.56
CA LEU A 158 -7.06 19.63 18.07
C LEU A 158 -6.30 20.54 19.06
N GLY A 159 -5.14 20.08 19.52
CA GLY A 159 -4.14 20.93 20.19
C GLY A 159 -3.84 20.60 21.66
N ASP A 160 -4.44 19.55 22.20
CA ASP A 160 -4.01 18.92 23.46
C ASP A 160 -3.93 17.41 23.26
N ALA A 161 -2.88 16.78 23.78
CA ALA A 161 -2.60 15.37 23.55
C ALA A 161 -3.52 14.42 24.35
N ASN A 162 -4.35 14.96 25.24
CA ASN A 162 -5.28 14.21 26.10
C ASN A 162 -6.73 14.70 25.88
N GLN A 163 -7.11 14.97 24.63
CA GLN A 163 -8.49 15.36 24.27
C GLN A 163 -8.96 14.62 23.00
N HIS A 164 -8.39 13.43 22.73
CA HIS A 164 -9.01 12.50 21.78
C HIS A 164 -10.27 11.95 22.46
N ILE A 165 -11.21 11.35 21.72
CA ILE A 165 -12.26 10.57 22.39
C ILE A 165 -11.70 9.18 22.64
N GLU A 166 -11.49 8.85 23.91
CA GLU A 166 -11.09 7.51 24.32
C GLU A 166 -12.29 6.57 24.32
N THR A 167 -12.17 5.41 23.67
CA THR A 167 -13.27 4.47 23.47
C THR A 167 -12.91 3.05 23.89
N ASN A 168 -13.96 2.33 24.30
CA ASN A 168 -14.02 0.88 24.44
C ASN A 168 -15.36 0.43 23.84
N VAL A 169 -15.44 0.44 22.51
CA VAL A 169 -16.67 0.17 21.75
C VAL A 169 -16.47 -0.93 20.71
N ASP A 170 -17.49 -1.75 20.49
CA ASP A 170 -17.46 -2.81 19.46
C ASP A 170 -17.48 -2.19 18.05
N GLN A 171 -18.42 -1.27 17.81
CA GLN A 171 -18.60 -0.58 16.54
C GLN A 171 -18.72 0.94 16.71
N ILE A 172 -18.24 1.68 15.71
CA ILE A 172 -18.38 3.13 15.65
C ILE A 172 -18.89 3.65 14.30
N ASN A 173 -19.70 4.69 14.37
CA ASN A 173 -20.16 5.48 13.22
C ASN A 173 -20.02 6.97 13.56
N ILE A 174 -19.35 7.76 12.72
CA ILE A 174 -19.11 9.17 12.96
C ILE A 174 -19.45 10.00 11.71
N VAL A 175 -20.16 11.11 11.92
CA VAL A 175 -20.34 12.14 10.91
C VAL A 175 -19.89 13.48 11.47
N ASN A 176 -18.96 14.15 10.79
CA ASN A 176 -18.56 15.52 11.09
C ASN A 176 -18.81 16.45 9.89
N ALA A 177 -19.56 17.54 10.13
CA ALA A 177 -20.25 18.25 9.05
C ALA A 177 -19.56 19.51 8.49
N THR A 178 -18.79 20.28 9.27
CA THR A 178 -18.32 21.61 8.80
C THR A 178 -16.89 22.03 9.14
N ALA A 179 -16.33 21.57 10.25
CA ALA A 179 -14.98 21.93 10.69
C ALA A 179 -14.46 20.93 11.73
N GLY A 180 -13.20 21.09 12.13
CA GLY A 180 -12.58 20.23 13.15
C GLY A 180 -12.19 18.87 12.60
N GLU A 181 -11.52 18.09 13.44
CA GLU A 181 -10.99 16.78 13.11
C GLU A 181 -11.82 15.68 13.76
N ILE A 182 -11.59 14.44 13.38
CA ILE A 182 -12.11 13.25 14.08
C ILE A 182 -10.91 12.52 14.67
N GLN A 183 -10.87 12.38 15.99
CA GLN A 183 -9.78 11.74 16.71
C GLN A 183 -10.32 10.71 17.72
N ILE A 184 -10.05 9.44 17.45
CA ILE A 184 -10.52 8.30 18.24
C ILE A 184 -9.33 7.50 18.76
N PHE A 185 -9.38 7.15 20.05
CA PHE A 185 -8.45 6.22 20.68
C PHE A 185 -9.22 5.04 21.25
N GLU A 186 -9.25 3.93 20.50
CA GLU A 186 -9.86 2.68 20.94
C GLU A 186 -8.84 1.81 21.69
N THR A 187 -9.24 1.33 22.86
CA THR A 187 -8.40 0.51 23.75
C THR A 187 -8.21 -0.93 23.27
N ASP A 188 -9.14 -1.48 22.49
CA ASP A 188 -9.03 -2.81 21.90
C ASP A 188 -9.30 -2.81 20.38
N ALA A 189 -10.13 -3.73 19.88
CA ALA A 189 -10.41 -3.86 18.45
C ALA A 189 -11.62 -3.01 18.08
N LEU A 190 -11.55 -2.30 16.96
CA LEU A 190 -12.60 -1.40 16.50
C LEU A 190 -13.21 -1.90 15.19
N ILE A 191 -14.53 -2.02 15.13
CA ILE A 191 -15.24 -2.12 13.86
C ILE A 191 -15.70 -0.73 13.44
N VAL A 192 -15.18 -0.26 12.31
CA VAL A 192 -15.59 1.01 11.70
C VAL A 192 -16.75 0.71 10.75
N HIS A 193 -17.89 1.34 11.00
CA HIS A 193 -19.01 1.34 10.06
C HIS A 193 -18.79 2.45 9.03
N ASP A 194 -19.12 3.69 9.37
CA ASP A 194 -18.82 4.84 8.52
C ASP A 194 -18.13 5.94 9.34
N ILE A 195 -17.14 6.61 8.75
CA ILE A 195 -16.56 7.84 9.30
C ILE A 195 -16.53 8.87 8.18
N LEU A 196 -17.44 9.84 8.25
CA LEU A 196 -17.64 10.84 7.21
C LEU A 196 -17.20 12.22 7.71
N GLN A 197 -16.06 12.67 7.21
CA GLN A 197 -15.59 14.04 7.36
C GLN A 197 -15.94 14.82 6.09
N THR A 198 -17.11 15.46 6.12
CA THR A 198 -17.71 16.07 4.91
C THR A 198 -17.07 17.40 4.51
N THR A 199 -16.10 17.90 5.30
CA THR A 199 -15.36 19.13 5.05
C THR A 199 -13.86 18.94 5.35
N SER A 200 -13.11 20.03 5.43
CA SER A 200 -11.69 19.94 5.75
C SER A 200 -11.49 19.56 7.22
N GLY A 201 -10.74 18.49 7.44
CA GLY A 201 -10.31 18.00 8.74
C GLY A 201 -9.71 16.61 8.62
N ASP A 202 -8.71 16.31 9.44
CA ASP A 202 -8.08 14.99 9.43
C ASP A 202 -8.95 13.98 10.20
N ILE A 203 -8.80 12.71 9.84
CA ILE A 203 -9.37 11.57 10.58
C ILE A 203 -8.20 10.78 11.15
N ARG A 204 -8.24 10.51 12.45
CA ARG A 204 -7.23 9.75 13.16
C ARG A 204 -7.86 8.68 14.04
N ILE A 205 -7.50 7.43 13.78
CA ILE A 205 -7.96 6.25 14.51
C ILE A 205 -6.74 5.55 15.10
N LEU A 206 -6.69 5.41 16.42
CA LEU A 206 -5.72 4.57 17.11
C LEU A 206 -6.47 3.43 17.76
N ALA A 207 -6.05 2.18 17.53
CA ALA A 207 -6.69 1.02 18.12
C ALA A 207 -5.67 0.07 18.78
N GLY A 208 -5.98 -0.38 19.98
CA GLY A 208 -5.19 -1.38 20.71
C GLY A 208 -5.25 -2.81 20.12
N GLY A 209 -6.14 -3.05 19.16
CA GLY A 209 -6.36 -4.30 18.44
C GLY A 209 -6.63 -4.06 16.95
N ASP A 210 -7.37 -4.97 16.32
CA ASP A 210 -7.67 -4.90 14.89
C ASP A 210 -8.54 -3.67 14.59
N VAL A 211 -8.29 -3.00 13.47
CA VAL A 211 -9.25 -2.04 12.87
C VAL A 211 -9.93 -2.75 11.71
N THR A 212 -11.22 -2.98 11.84
CA THR A 212 -12.02 -3.72 10.87
C THR A 212 -12.96 -2.76 10.16
N LEU A 213 -12.79 -2.59 8.86
CA LEU A 213 -13.64 -1.72 8.05
C LEU A 213 -14.82 -2.51 7.50
N THR A 214 -16.04 -2.04 7.80
CA THR A 214 -17.29 -2.63 7.30
C THR A 214 -18.13 -1.67 6.46
N GLY A 215 -17.65 -0.43 6.36
CA GLY A 215 -18.22 0.62 5.53
C GLY A 215 -17.13 1.62 5.18
N PHE A 216 -17.48 2.89 5.07
CA PHE A 216 -16.68 3.87 4.34
C PHE A 216 -16.06 4.95 5.24
N ILE A 217 -14.77 5.24 5.02
CA ILE A 217 -14.08 6.38 5.59
C ILE A 217 -13.87 7.43 4.48
N GLU A 218 -14.44 8.63 4.67
CA GLU A 218 -14.31 9.73 3.72
C GLU A 218 -13.70 10.97 4.36
N SER A 219 -12.63 11.49 3.75
CA SER A 219 -12.11 12.83 3.99
C SER A 219 -11.94 13.59 2.67
N VAL A 220 -12.72 14.66 2.48
CA VAL A 220 -12.86 15.36 1.19
C VAL A 220 -11.58 16.09 0.74
N SER A 221 -10.66 16.41 1.66
CA SER A 221 -9.45 17.20 1.32
C SER A 221 -8.25 16.99 2.24
N ASN A 222 -8.30 16.01 3.13
CA ASN A 222 -7.42 15.92 4.28
C ASN A 222 -6.90 14.49 4.47
N ASP A 223 -6.14 14.32 5.55
CA ASP A 223 -5.39 13.11 5.80
C ASP A 223 -6.23 12.13 6.63
N VAL A 224 -6.09 10.84 6.32
CA VAL A 224 -6.62 9.75 7.14
C VAL A 224 -5.42 8.99 7.72
N LEU A 225 -5.41 8.81 9.04
CA LEU A 225 -4.44 7.98 9.74
C LEU A 225 -5.17 6.85 10.47
N ILE A 226 -4.75 5.61 10.21
CA ILE A 226 -5.17 4.43 10.95
C ILE A 226 -3.94 3.77 11.54
N ASP A 227 -3.88 3.71 12.88
CA ASP A 227 -2.81 3.07 13.63
C ASP A 227 -3.40 1.92 14.46
N SER A 228 -3.17 0.70 13.99
CA SER A 228 -3.63 -0.53 14.62
C SER A 228 -2.45 -1.27 15.25
N GLN A 229 -2.61 -1.62 16.53
CA GLN A 229 -1.67 -2.51 17.22
C GLN A 229 -1.80 -3.98 16.80
N ALA A 230 -2.70 -4.30 15.86
CA ALA A 230 -2.90 -5.61 15.24
C ALA A 230 -3.07 -5.46 13.71
N ALA A 231 -4.16 -5.93 13.08
CA ALA A 231 -4.37 -5.83 11.64
C ALA A 231 -5.32 -4.70 11.24
N ILE A 232 -5.16 -4.20 10.01
CA ILE A 232 -6.21 -3.42 9.32
C ILE A 232 -6.91 -4.37 8.34
N ILE A 233 -8.20 -4.57 8.54
CA ILE A 233 -9.01 -5.63 7.91
C ILE A 233 -10.07 -4.97 7.05
N ASP A 234 -10.12 -5.32 5.77
CA ASP A 234 -11.33 -5.15 4.98
C ASP A 234 -12.27 -6.35 5.19
N GLN A 235 -13.57 -6.10 5.37
CA GLN A 235 -14.58 -7.14 5.52
C GLN A 235 -15.25 -7.54 4.20
N ASN A 236 -14.50 -8.00 3.20
CA ASN A 236 -14.97 -8.85 2.08
C ASN A 236 -16.43 -8.54 1.66
N ASP A 237 -16.72 -7.28 1.36
CA ASP A 237 -18.09 -6.80 1.16
C ASP A 237 -18.58 -6.98 -0.28
N GLY A 238 -17.94 -7.84 -1.07
CA GLY A 238 -18.56 -8.59 -2.14
C GLY A 238 -18.35 -7.99 -3.53
N LEU A 239 -17.46 -8.62 -4.28
CA LEU A 239 -17.05 -8.30 -5.65
C LEU A 239 -18.11 -7.72 -6.61
N PRO A 240 -17.81 -6.58 -7.28
CA PRO A 240 -16.66 -5.69 -7.00
C PRO A 240 -16.82 -5.04 -5.63
N ASP A 241 -15.77 -5.12 -4.80
CA ASP A 241 -15.79 -4.62 -3.43
C ASP A 241 -15.91 -3.08 -3.45
N PRO A 242 -16.84 -2.47 -2.69
CA PRO A 242 -16.94 -1.03 -2.55
C PRO A 242 -15.68 -0.41 -1.95
N LEU A 243 -15.43 0.84 -2.34
CA LEU A 243 -14.36 1.66 -1.80
C LEU A 243 -14.43 1.75 -0.26
N ASN A 244 -13.33 1.44 0.44
CA ASN A 244 -13.26 1.54 1.90
C ASN A 244 -12.80 2.93 2.37
N ILE A 245 -11.82 3.53 1.69
CA ILE A 245 -11.23 4.81 2.13
C ILE A 245 -11.05 5.78 0.96
N HIS A 246 -11.59 6.99 1.09
CA HIS A 246 -11.32 8.11 0.19
C HIS A 246 -10.66 9.26 0.98
N ALA A 247 -9.45 9.67 0.57
CA ALA A 247 -8.69 10.72 1.24
C ALA A 247 -7.72 11.43 0.30
N SER A 248 -7.18 12.58 0.71
CA SER A 248 -6.07 13.19 -0.04
C SER A 248 -4.74 12.48 0.21
N SER A 249 -4.47 12.18 1.48
CA SER A 249 -3.34 11.37 1.93
C SER A 249 -3.81 10.31 2.92
N LEU A 250 -3.16 9.16 2.91
CA LEU A 250 -3.49 8.03 3.78
C LEU A 250 -2.23 7.49 4.47
N ASP A 251 -2.28 7.29 5.78
CA ASP A 251 -1.23 6.66 6.58
C ASP A 251 -1.81 5.45 7.32
N LEU A 252 -1.39 4.24 6.91
CA LEU A 252 -1.80 2.98 7.50
C LEU A 252 -0.63 2.35 8.26
N ASN A 253 -0.82 2.12 9.55
CA ASN A 253 0.13 1.42 10.42
C ASN A 253 -0.56 0.21 11.06
N ALA A 254 0.02 -0.98 10.91
CA ALA A 254 -0.52 -2.22 11.47
C ALA A 254 0.58 -3.13 12.03
N ALA A 255 0.36 -3.85 13.11
CA ALA A 255 1.32 -4.87 13.55
C ALA A 255 1.27 -6.18 12.72
N THR A 256 0.09 -6.57 12.25
CA THR A 256 -0.16 -7.90 11.66
C THR A 256 -0.96 -7.86 10.34
N GLY A 257 -0.52 -7.03 9.41
CA GLY A 257 -1.01 -6.95 8.03
C GLY A 257 -2.05 -5.86 7.80
N ILE A 258 -2.19 -5.49 6.52
CA ILE A 258 -3.13 -4.48 6.00
C ILE A 258 -3.87 -5.12 4.82
N GLY A 259 -5.19 -5.00 4.78
CA GLY A 259 -6.00 -5.75 3.81
C GLY A 259 -5.96 -7.25 4.14
N ARG A 260 -6.07 -7.61 5.42
CA ARG A 260 -6.10 -9.02 5.81
C ARG A 260 -7.48 -9.61 5.54
N GLY A 261 -7.56 -10.61 4.66
CA GLY A 261 -8.81 -11.31 4.33
C GLY A 261 -9.25 -10.97 2.92
N ASP A 262 -9.35 -9.68 2.63
CA ASP A 262 -9.56 -9.13 1.29
C ASP A 262 -8.65 -7.91 1.07
N THR A 263 -8.47 -7.53 -0.19
CA THR A 263 -7.70 -6.33 -0.56
C THR A 263 -8.40 -5.10 0.00
N LEU A 264 -7.63 -4.11 0.49
CA LEU A 264 -8.22 -2.86 0.96
C LEU A 264 -8.33 -1.88 -0.21
N GLU A 265 -9.55 -1.49 -0.57
CA GLU A 265 -9.86 -0.52 -1.63
C GLU A 265 -9.73 0.91 -1.11
N ILE A 266 -8.85 1.68 -1.77
CA ILE A 266 -8.56 3.07 -1.45
C ILE A 266 -8.71 3.96 -2.69
N GLU A 267 -9.01 5.23 -2.49
CA GLU A 267 -8.96 6.27 -3.52
C GLU A 267 -8.20 7.45 -2.94
N VAL A 268 -6.90 7.52 -3.22
CA VAL A 268 -5.99 8.49 -2.60
C VAL A 268 -4.96 9.03 -3.58
N ASN A 269 -4.44 10.23 -3.31
CA ASN A 269 -3.34 10.79 -4.10
C ASN A 269 -1.98 10.30 -3.60
N THR A 270 -1.83 10.17 -2.28
CA THR A 270 -0.58 9.72 -1.66
C THR A 270 -0.87 8.76 -0.51
N PHE A 271 -0.02 7.76 -0.28
CA PHE A 271 -0.16 6.93 0.90
C PHE A 271 1.14 6.37 1.46
N THR A 272 1.09 6.01 2.74
CA THR A 272 2.05 5.15 3.43
C THR A 272 1.32 3.94 4.00
N ALA A 273 1.91 2.75 3.91
CA ALA A 273 1.35 1.52 4.48
C ALA A 273 2.45 0.66 5.10
N ASP A 274 2.50 0.60 6.43
CA ASP A 274 3.55 -0.09 7.16
C ASP A 274 3.01 -1.21 8.04
N THR A 275 3.67 -2.36 7.97
CA THR A 275 3.40 -3.45 8.89
C THR A 275 4.63 -4.14 9.47
N ASN A 276 4.54 -4.61 10.71
CA ASN A 276 5.60 -5.40 11.33
C ASN A 276 5.64 -6.84 10.80
N SER A 277 4.48 -7.38 10.41
CA SER A 277 4.31 -8.74 9.90
C SER A 277 2.97 -8.87 9.20
N GLY A 278 2.80 -9.90 8.38
CA GLY A 278 1.59 -10.08 7.59
C GLY A 278 1.67 -9.35 6.25
N ASP A 279 0.71 -9.67 5.39
CA ASP A 279 0.65 -9.16 4.04
C ASP A 279 0.11 -7.72 4.03
N THR A 280 0.50 -6.95 3.02
CA THR A 280 -0.08 -5.65 2.69
C THR A 280 -0.77 -5.77 1.34
N LEU A 281 -2.10 -5.80 1.34
CA LEU A 281 -2.95 -5.93 0.15
C LEU A 281 -3.73 -4.64 -0.07
N LEU A 282 -3.41 -3.89 -1.14
CA LEU A 282 -4.01 -2.59 -1.44
C LEU A 282 -4.44 -2.49 -2.91
N HIS A 283 -5.59 -1.88 -3.15
CA HIS A 283 -6.06 -1.48 -4.48
C HIS A 283 -6.44 0.00 -4.48
N ASN A 284 -5.76 0.81 -5.29
CA ASN A 284 -6.12 2.20 -5.48
C ASN A 284 -7.00 2.38 -6.73
N SER A 285 -8.26 2.75 -6.55
CA SER A 285 -9.22 2.92 -7.65
C SER A 285 -9.09 4.27 -8.37
N ALA A 286 -8.19 5.15 -7.93
CA ALA A 286 -7.97 6.43 -8.58
C ALA A 286 -7.35 6.24 -9.96
N VAL A 287 -7.97 6.83 -10.99
CA VAL A 287 -7.41 6.88 -12.37
C VAL A 287 -6.32 7.93 -12.54
N ALA A 288 -6.16 8.82 -11.55
CA ALA A 288 -5.06 9.75 -11.48
C ALA A 288 -3.81 9.04 -10.95
N SER A 289 -2.64 9.63 -11.19
CA SER A 289 -1.40 9.11 -10.62
C SER A 289 -1.46 9.11 -9.09
N VAL A 290 -1.04 8.01 -8.49
CA VAL A 290 -0.89 7.83 -7.04
C VAL A 290 0.57 7.74 -6.66
N THR A 291 0.89 8.33 -5.53
CA THR A 291 2.22 8.32 -4.93
C THR A 291 2.26 7.36 -3.75
N ALA A 292 2.92 6.22 -3.91
CA ALA A 292 3.19 5.29 -2.81
C ALA A 292 4.44 5.74 -2.07
N ASN A 293 4.30 6.62 -1.07
CA ASN A 293 5.42 7.20 -0.31
C ASN A 293 6.28 6.11 0.34
N ARG A 294 5.61 5.20 1.05
CA ARG A 294 6.25 4.02 1.60
C ARG A 294 5.26 2.87 1.71
N ILE A 295 5.70 1.68 1.35
CA ILE A 295 5.03 0.43 1.72
C ILE A 295 6.09 -0.44 2.38
N SER A 296 5.87 -0.87 3.62
CA SER A 296 6.82 -1.77 4.27
C SER A 296 6.14 -2.92 4.99
N THR A 297 6.78 -4.08 4.95
CA THR A 297 6.45 -5.22 5.81
C THR A 297 7.72 -5.82 6.41
N GLY A 298 7.69 -6.13 7.70
CA GLY A 298 8.76 -6.90 8.34
C GLY A 298 8.76 -8.38 7.95
N SER A 299 7.62 -8.93 7.52
CA SER A 299 7.46 -10.28 6.95
C SER A 299 6.06 -10.41 6.36
N GLY A 300 5.90 -11.14 5.26
CA GLY A 300 4.64 -11.19 4.51
C GLY A 300 4.80 -10.53 3.14
N ASP A 301 3.83 -10.73 2.26
CA ASP A 301 3.90 -10.27 0.89
C ASP A 301 3.29 -8.87 0.73
N ILE A 302 3.75 -8.11 -0.26
CA ILE A 302 3.18 -6.82 -0.64
C ILE A 302 2.50 -6.99 -1.98
N THR A 303 1.19 -6.73 -2.05
CA THR A 303 0.45 -6.62 -3.30
C THR A 303 -0.20 -5.25 -3.38
N PHE A 304 0.19 -4.48 -4.39
CA PHE A 304 -0.38 -3.17 -4.66
C PHE A 304 -0.85 -3.07 -6.11
N SER A 305 -2.07 -2.58 -6.31
CA SER A 305 -2.59 -2.30 -7.64
C SER A 305 -3.19 -0.90 -7.73
N SER A 306 -3.14 -0.29 -8.92
CA SER A 306 -3.70 1.05 -9.19
C SER A 306 -4.35 1.11 -10.57
N GLU A 307 -5.50 1.79 -10.65
CA GLU A 307 -6.19 2.11 -11.92
C GLU A 307 -5.54 3.29 -12.68
N GLY A 308 -4.64 4.04 -12.01
CA GLY A 308 -3.80 5.09 -12.60
C GLY A 308 -2.31 4.78 -12.49
N ASP A 309 -1.48 5.73 -12.90
CA ASP A 309 -0.01 5.62 -12.79
C ASP A 309 0.44 5.47 -11.33
N ILE A 310 1.53 4.75 -11.09
CA ILE A 310 2.15 4.59 -9.77
C ILE A 310 3.50 5.34 -9.77
N LEU A 311 3.66 6.25 -8.81
CA LEU A 311 4.94 6.84 -8.43
C LEU A 311 5.45 6.17 -7.15
N LEU A 312 6.59 5.50 -7.25
CA LEU A 312 7.20 4.73 -6.17
C LEU A 312 8.09 5.63 -5.31
N GLY A 313 7.85 5.64 -3.99
CA GLY A 313 8.83 6.07 -3.03
C GLY A 313 9.68 4.88 -2.60
N THR A 314 9.33 4.27 -1.47
CA THR A 314 10.04 3.08 -0.99
C THR A 314 9.09 1.93 -0.74
N VAL A 315 9.38 0.75 -1.28
CA VAL A 315 8.62 -0.47 -1.10
C VAL A 315 9.58 -1.53 -0.56
N THR A 316 9.39 -1.98 0.68
CA THR A 316 10.36 -2.85 1.36
C THR A 316 9.69 -4.07 1.99
N GLY A 317 10.11 -5.26 1.57
CA GLY A 317 9.63 -6.52 2.10
C GLY A 317 10.74 -7.58 2.01
N PRO A 318 11.59 -7.73 3.04
CA PRO A 318 12.66 -8.72 3.04
C PRO A 318 12.11 -10.13 2.91
N GLU A 319 12.72 -10.96 2.06
CA GLU A 319 12.31 -12.34 1.77
C GLU A 319 10.85 -12.48 1.27
N SER A 320 10.20 -11.38 0.89
CA SER A 320 8.79 -11.33 0.47
C SER A 320 8.59 -11.45 -1.03
N ILE A 321 7.35 -11.68 -1.45
CA ILE A 321 6.90 -11.37 -2.79
C ILE A 321 6.35 -9.93 -2.79
N ILE A 322 6.90 -9.09 -3.66
CA ILE A 322 6.39 -7.75 -3.95
C ILE A 322 5.77 -7.76 -5.35
N ALA A 323 4.46 -7.58 -5.43
CA ALA A 323 3.71 -7.51 -6.68
C ALA A 323 3.05 -6.14 -6.84
N ILE A 324 3.45 -5.40 -7.88
CA ILE A 324 2.91 -4.08 -8.20
C ILE A 324 2.30 -4.09 -9.60
N THR A 325 1.03 -3.68 -9.70
CA THR A 325 0.29 -3.61 -10.96
C THR A 325 -0.30 -2.23 -11.19
N SER A 326 -0.06 -1.65 -12.36
CA SER A 326 -0.59 -0.35 -12.77
C SER A 326 -1.36 -0.48 -14.08
N ALA A 327 -2.57 0.08 -14.15
CA ALA A 327 -3.25 0.30 -15.43
C ALA A 327 -2.64 1.48 -16.23
N GLY A 328 -1.70 2.21 -15.63
CA GLY A 328 -0.90 3.25 -16.25
C GLY A 328 0.57 2.86 -16.36
N GLU A 329 1.43 3.76 -15.92
CA GLU A 329 2.88 3.56 -15.77
C GLU A 329 3.26 3.17 -14.33
N ILE A 330 4.47 2.66 -14.14
CA ILE A 330 5.15 2.56 -12.83
C ILE A 330 6.48 3.32 -12.96
N ASN A 331 6.69 4.38 -12.19
CA ASN A 331 7.90 5.18 -12.23
C ASN A 331 8.40 5.48 -10.82
N ASP A 332 9.68 5.80 -10.70
CA ASP A 332 10.26 6.41 -9.50
C ASP A 332 9.65 7.81 -9.24
N MET A 333 9.40 8.13 -7.96
CA MET A 333 8.90 9.42 -7.51
C MET A 333 9.99 10.50 -7.49
N VAL A 334 11.25 10.14 -7.26
CA VAL A 334 12.34 11.08 -7.00
C VAL A 334 13.54 10.77 -7.88
N ASP A 335 13.71 11.52 -8.97
CA ASP A 335 14.94 11.51 -9.80
C ASP A 335 16.20 11.70 -8.94
N ASP A 336 16.80 10.56 -8.56
CA ASP A 336 17.94 10.48 -7.68
C ASP A 336 19.15 9.84 -8.38
N GLN A 337 19.16 9.86 -9.71
CA GLN A 337 20.11 9.24 -10.63
C GLN A 337 21.60 9.52 -10.33
N GLY A 338 21.90 10.61 -9.61
CA GLY A 338 23.25 10.92 -9.14
C GLY A 338 23.73 10.08 -7.93
N SER A 339 22.80 9.49 -7.18
CA SER A 339 22.97 8.62 -6.03
C SER A 339 21.73 7.72 -5.85
N PRO A 340 21.50 6.77 -6.77
CA PRO A 340 20.24 6.02 -6.83
C PRO A 340 19.93 5.30 -5.52
N ALA A 341 18.72 5.50 -4.99
CA ALA A 341 18.15 4.75 -3.89
C ALA A 341 17.37 3.55 -4.44
N ILE A 342 17.22 2.50 -3.63
CA ILE A 342 16.39 1.36 -4.04
C ILE A 342 14.93 1.73 -3.78
N ASP A 343 14.11 1.73 -4.84
CA ASP A 343 12.67 1.95 -4.74
C ASP A 343 11.96 0.71 -4.25
N ILE A 344 12.34 -0.47 -4.75
CA ILE A 344 11.73 -1.75 -4.38
C ILE A 344 12.79 -2.72 -3.86
N ASP A 345 12.74 -2.99 -2.56
CA ASP A 345 13.66 -3.87 -1.87
C ASP A 345 12.98 -5.16 -1.36
N ALA A 346 13.15 -6.23 -2.12
CA ALA A 346 12.74 -7.60 -1.81
C ALA A 346 13.97 -8.50 -1.67
N VAL A 347 14.97 -8.13 -0.85
CA VAL A 347 16.18 -8.95 -0.67
C VAL A 347 15.83 -10.41 -0.37
N GLY A 348 16.31 -11.33 -1.20
CA GLY A 348 16.07 -12.78 -1.07
C GLY A 348 14.64 -13.22 -1.47
N GLY A 349 13.81 -12.28 -1.90
CA GLY A 349 12.43 -12.46 -2.33
C GLY A 349 12.23 -12.31 -3.84
N SER A 350 10.99 -12.05 -4.24
CA SER A 350 10.58 -11.92 -5.65
C SER A 350 9.91 -10.58 -5.91
N ILE A 351 10.12 -10.01 -7.11
CA ILE A 351 9.46 -8.78 -7.55
C ILE A 351 8.70 -9.06 -8.84
N THR A 352 7.41 -8.72 -8.86
CA THR A 352 6.57 -8.72 -10.06
C THR A 352 6.09 -7.31 -10.35
N LEU A 353 6.43 -6.77 -11.52
CA LEU A 353 5.96 -5.47 -11.98
C LEU A 353 5.16 -5.60 -13.27
N GLN A 354 3.95 -5.06 -13.27
CA GLN A 354 3.06 -5.08 -14.43
C GLN A 354 2.49 -3.69 -14.68
N ALA A 355 2.69 -3.15 -15.89
CA ALA A 355 2.14 -1.85 -16.26
C ALA A 355 1.51 -1.87 -17.66
N GLU A 356 0.51 -1.03 -17.92
CA GLU A 356 0.00 -0.90 -19.30
C GLU A 356 0.95 -0.05 -20.15
N ASN A 357 1.45 1.07 -19.62
CA ASN A 357 2.07 2.14 -20.41
C ASN A 357 3.57 2.32 -20.18
N GLY A 358 4.19 1.51 -19.33
CA GLY A 358 5.65 1.50 -19.15
C GLY A 358 6.07 1.33 -17.69
N ILE A 359 7.33 0.94 -17.52
CA ILE A 359 8.02 0.86 -16.23
C ILE A 359 9.32 1.64 -16.38
N GLY A 360 9.50 2.68 -15.57
CA GLY A 360 10.66 3.56 -15.61
C GLY A 360 10.75 4.44 -16.87
N ASN A 361 9.62 4.91 -17.39
CA ASN A 361 9.59 5.77 -18.58
C ASN A 361 10.20 7.16 -18.33
N SER A 362 9.99 7.70 -17.13
CA SER A 362 10.56 9.01 -16.74
C SER A 362 11.99 8.86 -16.27
N ASP A 363 12.20 7.96 -15.33
CA ASP A 363 13.48 7.57 -14.73
C ASP A 363 13.47 6.05 -14.50
N PRO A 364 14.61 5.34 -14.54
CA PRO A 364 14.68 3.92 -14.20
C PRO A 364 14.04 3.66 -12.84
N VAL A 365 13.49 2.46 -12.65
CA VAL A 365 13.09 2.00 -11.32
C VAL A 365 14.21 1.14 -10.75
N GLU A 366 14.67 1.49 -9.56
CA GLU A 366 15.71 0.79 -8.82
C GLU A 366 15.12 -0.33 -7.97
N ILE A 367 15.62 -1.55 -8.18
CA ILE A 367 15.10 -2.75 -7.52
C ILE A 367 16.22 -3.59 -6.89
N SER A 368 15.84 -4.43 -5.93
CA SER A 368 16.69 -5.43 -5.31
C SER A 368 15.84 -6.67 -5.05
N GLY A 369 16.00 -7.69 -5.89
CA GLY A 369 15.23 -8.94 -5.79
C GLY A 369 15.98 -10.13 -6.39
N GLY A 370 15.64 -11.35 -5.94
CA GLY A 370 16.25 -12.59 -6.42
C GLY A 370 15.53 -13.16 -7.65
N THR A 371 14.20 -13.17 -7.64
CA THR A 371 13.37 -13.60 -8.80
C THR A 371 12.52 -12.44 -9.30
N LEU A 372 12.56 -12.18 -10.60
CA LEU A 372 11.99 -10.99 -11.22
C LEU A 372 11.03 -11.42 -12.36
N SER A 373 9.87 -10.77 -12.42
CA SER A 373 8.92 -10.86 -13.53
C SER A 373 8.42 -9.46 -13.86
N VAL A 374 8.85 -8.91 -14.99
CA VAL A 374 8.59 -7.52 -15.35
C VAL A 374 7.96 -7.50 -16.74
N ASN A 375 6.78 -6.91 -16.86
CA ASN A 375 6.18 -6.77 -18.17
C ASN A 375 5.34 -5.50 -18.32
N THR A 376 5.31 -5.01 -19.55
CA THR A 376 4.39 -3.94 -19.95
C THR A 376 3.62 -4.30 -21.22
N THR A 377 2.45 -3.72 -21.40
CA THR A 377 1.69 -3.88 -22.65
C THR A 377 2.24 -2.94 -23.72
N THR A 378 2.58 -1.72 -23.33
CA THR A 378 3.21 -0.68 -24.13
C THR A 378 4.24 0.08 -23.29
N GLY A 379 4.99 0.98 -23.92
CA GLY A 379 6.01 1.79 -23.23
C GLY A 379 7.23 1.00 -22.78
N ASN A 380 8.24 1.73 -22.33
CA ASN A 380 9.56 1.14 -22.08
C ASN A 380 9.56 0.35 -20.77
N ILE A 381 10.57 -0.50 -20.62
CA ILE A 381 11.03 -1.03 -19.35
C ILE A 381 12.44 -0.48 -19.15
N ASN A 382 12.65 0.30 -18.10
CA ASN A 382 13.94 0.83 -17.70
C ASN A 382 14.17 0.50 -16.23
N LEU A 383 15.11 -0.41 -15.96
CA LEU A 383 15.29 -1.01 -14.64
C LEU A 383 16.76 -1.12 -14.23
N ASN A 384 17.03 -0.77 -12.99
CA ASN A 384 18.32 -0.95 -12.35
C ASN A 384 18.18 -1.94 -11.19
N ASN A 385 18.66 -3.17 -11.36
CA ASN A 385 18.70 -4.14 -10.26
C ASN A 385 20.05 -4.13 -9.54
N THR A 386 19.99 -4.08 -8.21
CA THR A 386 21.16 -4.23 -7.34
C THR A 386 21.11 -5.59 -6.66
N SER A 387 22.06 -6.44 -7.01
CA SER A 387 22.26 -7.75 -6.38
C SER A 387 23.28 -7.67 -5.23
N SER A 388 23.23 -8.64 -4.32
CA SER A 388 24.11 -8.75 -3.17
C SER A 388 24.36 -10.21 -2.79
N THR A 389 25.08 -10.47 -1.70
CA THR A 389 25.15 -11.83 -1.14
C THR A 389 23.79 -12.35 -0.68
N ASP A 390 22.90 -11.45 -0.30
CA ASP A 390 21.65 -11.76 0.37
C ASP A 390 20.52 -11.94 -0.66
N THR A 391 20.58 -11.21 -1.79
CA THR A 391 19.71 -11.50 -2.94
C THR A 391 20.06 -12.84 -3.60
N GLY A 392 21.35 -13.19 -3.61
CA GLY A 392 21.87 -14.30 -4.41
C GLY A 392 21.91 -13.97 -5.91
N ASP A 393 22.03 -15.02 -6.72
CA ASP A 393 21.93 -14.92 -8.18
C ASP A 393 20.50 -14.53 -8.58
N VAL A 394 20.39 -13.78 -9.66
CA VAL A 394 19.13 -13.14 -10.08
C VAL A 394 18.50 -13.96 -11.21
N SER A 395 17.19 -14.14 -11.18
CA SER A 395 16.44 -14.85 -12.21
C SER A 395 15.29 -14.03 -12.75
N PHE A 396 15.31 -13.75 -14.04
CA PHE A 396 14.18 -13.19 -14.78
C PHE A 396 13.37 -14.31 -15.41
N THR A 397 12.19 -14.54 -14.86
CA THR A 397 11.20 -15.44 -15.48
C THR A 397 10.53 -14.78 -16.68
N ARG A 398 10.43 -13.44 -16.68
CA ARG A 398 9.87 -12.65 -17.78
C ARG A 398 10.37 -11.21 -17.75
N LEU A 399 10.75 -10.69 -18.92
CA LEU A 399 11.13 -9.30 -19.16
C LEU A 399 10.61 -8.86 -20.53
N THR A 400 9.36 -8.39 -20.61
CA THR A 400 8.68 -8.22 -21.91
C THR A 400 7.91 -6.90 -22.02
N THR A 401 8.01 -6.23 -23.15
CA THR A 401 7.15 -5.08 -23.48
C THR A 401 6.56 -5.26 -24.88
N GLY A 402 5.47 -4.54 -25.17
CA GLY A 402 4.99 -4.35 -26.53
C GLY A 402 5.98 -3.52 -27.36
N ASN A 403 5.62 -2.28 -27.67
CA ASN A 403 6.40 -1.42 -28.57
C ASN A 403 7.53 -0.63 -27.89
N GLY A 404 7.70 -0.72 -26.58
CA GLY A 404 8.76 0.02 -25.88
C GLY A 404 10.11 -0.68 -25.92
N THR A 405 11.16 0.03 -25.51
CA THR A 405 12.50 -0.54 -25.33
C THR A 405 12.59 -1.28 -24.00
N ILE A 406 13.52 -2.23 -23.91
CA ILE A 406 13.98 -2.78 -22.64
C ILE A 406 15.39 -2.24 -22.41
N ASP A 407 15.60 -1.58 -21.28
CA ASP A 407 16.91 -1.18 -20.76
C ASP A 407 17.02 -1.75 -19.34
N PHE A 408 17.93 -2.69 -19.15
CA PHE A 408 18.13 -3.36 -17.87
C PHE A 408 19.61 -3.34 -17.47
N GLN A 409 19.86 -2.89 -16.25
CA GLN A 409 21.20 -2.86 -15.67
C GLN A 409 21.21 -3.69 -14.39
N GLN A 410 22.16 -4.62 -14.27
CA GLN A 410 22.47 -5.32 -13.02
C GLN A 410 23.82 -4.86 -12.47
N SER A 411 23.82 -4.56 -11.16
CA SER A 411 25.04 -4.36 -10.37
C SER A 411 25.12 -5.36 -9.21
N GLY A 412 26.30 -5.48 -8.57
CA GLY A 412 26.52 -6.32 -7.39
C GLY A 412 27.28 -7.62 -7.65
N GLY A 413 27.57 -7.91 -8.91
CA GLY A 413 28.45 -8.98 -9.36
C GLY A 413 27.85 -10.38 -9.27
N ARG A 414 26.54 -10.51 -9.05
CA ARG A 414 25.84 -11.80 -9.08
C ARG A 414 25.47 -12.17 -10.50
N ASP A 415 25.42 -13.48 -10.75
CA ASP A 415 25.04 -13.99 -12.06
C ASP A 415 23.53 -13.75 -12.29
N THR A 416 23.14 -13.64 -13.56
CA THR A 416 21.74 -13.42 -13.97
C THR A 416 21.30 -14.52 -14.91
N THR A 417 20.10 -15.05 -14.70
CA THR A 417 19.42 -15.98 -15.61
C THR A 417 18.21 -15.29 -16.25
N PHE A 418 17.98 -15.50 -17.54
CA PHE A 418 16.82 -14.98 -18.27
C PHE A 418 16.09 -16.11 -18.98
N GLU A 419 14.79 -16.21 -18.74
CA GLU A 419 13.92 -17.23 -19.35
C GLU A 419 13.10 -16.68 -20.52
N GLU A 420 12.72 -15.40 -20.50
CA GLU A 420 11.98 -14.74 -21.58
C GLU A 420 12.29 -13.25 -21.60
N VAL A 421 12.80 -12.76 -22.73
CA VAL A 421 13.01 -11.33 -23.00
C VAL A 421 12.47 -10.99 -24.37
N SER A 422 11.51 -10.06 -24.47
CA SER A 422 10.96 -9.72 -25.79
C SER A 422 10.44 -8.30 -25.93
N THR A 423 10.56 -7.77 -27.15
CA THR A 423 9.81 -6.60 -27.62
C THR A 423 9.17 -6.88 -28.99
N THR A 424 8.20 -6.05 -29.38
CA THR A 424 7.58 -6.16 -30.72
C THR A 424 8.38 -5.48 -31.83
N ASP A 425 9.12 -4.40 -31.57
CA ASP A 425 9.90 -3.69 -32.61
C ASP A 425 11.09 -2.87 -32.06
N SER A 426 11.28 -2.84 -30.75
CA SER A 426 12.16 -1.88 -30.10
C SER A 426 13.42 -2.54 -29.54
N ALA A 427 14.41 -1.73 -29.19
CA ALA A 427 15.69 -2.23 -28.71
C ALA A 427 15.57 -2.95 -27.36
N ILE A 428 16.43 -3.95 -27.18
CA ILE A 428 16.69 -4.65 -25.93
C ILE A 428 18.15 -4.37 -25.56
N THR A 429 18.38 -3.75 -24.42
CA THR A 429 19.70 -3.51 -23.83
C THR A 429 19.74 -4.17 -22.46
N ILE A 430 20.71 -5.04 -22.23
CA ILE A 430 20.95 -5.70 -20.94
C ILE A 430 22.43 -5.57 -20.61
N ILE A 431 22.75 -4.98 -19.47
CA ILE A 431 24.12 -4.90 -18.97
C ILE A 431 24.17 -5.47 -17.56
N GLY A 432 25.19 -6.27 -17.27
CA GLY A 432 25.38 -6.86 -15.95
C GLY A 432 26.86 -6.96 -15.62
N ASP A 433 27.17 -6.89 -14.33
CA ASP A 433 28.53 -7.07 -13.80
C ASP A 433 28.82 -8.49 -13.31
N GLY A 434 27.87 -9.42 -13.47
CA GLY A 434 28.03 -10.87 -13.35
C GLY A 434 28.01 -11.60 -14.70
N SER A 435 28.08 -12.93 -14.68
CA SER A 435 27.83 -13.76 -15.87
C SER A 435 26.34 -13.84 -16.16
N MET A 436 25.97 -14.05 -17.41
CA MET A 436 24.58 -14.17 -17.83
C MET A 436 24.30 -15.52 -18.48
N LEU A 437 23.16 -16.11 -18.14
CA LEU A 437 22.62 -17.32 -18.75
C LEU A 437 21.26 -17.01 -19.38
N PHE A 438 21.09 -17.38 -20.64
CA PHE A 438 19.83 -17.29 -21.36
C PHE A 438 19.35 -18.71 -21.67
N GLU A 439 18.31 -19.14 -20.95
CA GLU A 439 17.77 -20.49 -21.01
C GLU A 439 16.29 -20.50 -20.60
N ASN A 440 15.42 -21.01 -21.45
CA ASN A 440 14.02 -21.26 -21.20
C ASN A 440 13.80 -22.77 -21.02
N SER A 441 13.50 -23.22 -19.80
CA SER A 441 13.13 -24.63 -19.56
C SER A 441 11.80 -25.06 -20.23
N GLY A 442 11.12 -24.14 -20.91
CA GLY A 442 9.84 -24.34 -21.56
C GLY A 442 9.97 -24.74 -23.03
N VAL A 443 9.30 -23.98 -23.90
CA VAL A 443 9.15 -24.27 -25.34
C VAL A 443 9.58 -23.12 -26.24
N LEU A 444 10.13 -22.04 -25.66
CA LEU A 444 10.62 -20.93 -26.45
C LEU A 444 11.86 -21.38 -27.21
N THR A 445 11.83 -21.21 -28.53
CA THR A 445 13.02 -21.42 -29.36
C THR A 445 14.03 -20.29 -29.21
N ASN A 446 13.53 -19.09 -28.92
CA ASN A 446 14.36 -17.92 -28.68
C ASN A 446 14.02 -17.34 -27.31
N VAL A 447 15.00 -17.28 -26.40
CA VAL A 447 14.85 -16.60 -25.11
C VAL A 447 14.80 -15.08 -25.29
N VAL A 448 15.57 -14.53 -26.24
CA VAL A 448 15.59 -13.09 -26.51
C VAL A 448 15.09 -12.81 -27.92
N SER A 449 14.06 -11.97 -28.06
CA SER A 449 13.52 -11.66 -29.38
C SER A 449 13.03 -10.23 -29.56
N THR A 450 13.18 -9.72 -30.79
CA THR A 450 12.45 -8.55 -31.27
C THR A 450 11.71 -8.93 -32.55
N ASP A 451 10.38 -8.78 -32.58
CA ASP A 451 9.59 -9.14 -33.77
C ASP A 451 9.87 -8.19 -34.96
N GLY A 452 10.46 -7.03 -34.68
CA GLY A 452 10.78 -6.00 -35.65
C GLY A 452 12.27 -5.78 -35.86
N SER A 453 12.68 -4.51 -36.00
CA SER A 453 14.06 -4.13 -36.34
C SER A 453 14.90 -3.65 -35.16
N GLY A 454 14.40 -3.84 -33.93
CA GLY A 454 15.08 -3.47 -32.70
C GLY A 454 16.40 -4.22 -32.52
N THR A 455 17.44 -3.49 -32.11
CA THR A 455 18.74 -4.06 -31.73
C THR A 455 18.63 -4.86 -30.44
N ILE A 456 19.28 -6.01 -30.38
CA ILE A 456 19.54 -6.76 -29.15
C ILE A 456 21.00 -6.50 -28.76
N ALA A 457 21.24 -5.85 -27.63
CA ALA A 457 22.57 -5.53 -27.11
C ALA A 457 22.74 -6.08 -25.69
N ILE A 458 23.61 -7.07 -25.52
CA ILE A 458 23.86 -7.71 -24.22
C ILE A 458 25.34 -7.58 -23.84
N THR A 459 25.61 -7.07 -22.64
CA THR A 459 26.98 -6.82 -22.17
C THR A 459 27.21 -7.36 -20.77
N ALA A 460 28.13 -8.32 -20.64
CA ALA A 460 28.66 -8.78 -19.35
C ALA A 460 29.98 -8.05 -19.04
N THR A 461 29.94 -7.08 -18.12
CA THR A 461 31.04 -6.15 -17.79
C THR A 461 31.93 -6.61 -16.64
N GLY A 462 31.47 -7.60 -15.86
CA GLY A 462 32.19 -8.20 -14.74
C GLY A 462 33.57 -8.75 -15.09
N ILE A 463 34.48 -8.79 -14.11
CA ILE A 463 35.77 -9.45 -14.32
C ILE A 463 35.52 -10.94 -14.52
N ASN A 464 36.01 -11.48 -15.64
CA ASN A 464 35.82 -12.86 -16.07
C ASN A 464 34.35 -13.27 -16.34
N SER A 465 33.42 -12.32 -16.42
CA SER A 465 32.03 -12.65 -16.71
C SER A 465 31.86 -13.16 -18.14
N SER A 466 30.99 -14.15 -18.29
CA SER A 466 30.69 -14.78 -19.59
C SER A 466 29.21 -14.64 -19.90
N ILE A 467 28.85 -14.76 -21.18
CA ILE A 467 27.46 -14.93 -21.61
C ILE A 467 27.29 -16.35 -22.11
N GLN A 468 26.31 -17.06 -21.58
CA GLN A 468 25.89 -18.38 -22.04
C GLN A 468 24.49 -18.29 -22.64
N VAL A 469 24.32 -18.76 -23.87
CA VAL A 469 23.07 -18.79 -24.60
C VAL A 469 22.72 -20.24 -24.91
N ASN A 470 21.78 -20.81 -24.16
CA ASN A 470 21.32 -22.17 -24.40
C ASN A 470 20.14 -22.20 -25.38
N ASP A 471 19.35 -21.12 -25.42
CA ASP A 471 18.23 -20.93 -26.35
C ASP A 471 18.38 -19.62 -27.13
N GLY A 472 17.86 -19.59 -28.35
CA GLY A 472 18.28 -18.65 -29.37
C GLY A 472 17.92 -17.18 -29.16
N PHE A 473 18.57 -16.31 -29.93
CA PHE A 473 18.25 -14.89 -30.05
C PHE A 473 17.77 -14.59 -31.47
N SER A 474 16.73 -13.77 -31.62
CA SER A 474 16.19 -13.45 -32.95
C SER A 474 15.74 -12.01 -33.12
N THR A 475 15.97 -11.44 -34.29
CA THR A 475 15.36 -10.19 -34.73
C THR A 475 14.92 -10.25 -36.20
N SER A 476 13.83 -9.56 -36.58
CA SER A 476 13.40 -9.48 -37.98
C SER A 476 14.32 -8.60 -38.84
N GLY A 477 15.23 -7.83 -38.25
CA GLY A 477 16.21 -7.03 -39.02
C GLY A 477 17.13 -6.13 -38.20
N GLY A 478 17.03 -6.15 -36.86
CA GLY A 478 17.93 -5.41 -35.99
C GLY A 478 19.31 -6.03 -35.91
N THR A 479 20.24 -5.32 -35.26
CA THR A 479 21.55 -5.89 -34.92
C THR A 479 21.45 -6.79 -33.70
N ILE A 480 22.36 -7.75 -33.58
CA ILE A 480 22.56 -8.54 -32.36
C ILE A 480 24.01 -8.37 -31.94
N ASP A 481 24.23 -7.68 -30.82
CA ASP A 481 25.55 -7.34 -30.30
C ASP A 481 25.74 -7.97 -28.92
N LEU A 482 26.60 -8.98 -28.81
CA LEU A 482 26.94 -9.63 -27.54
C LEU A 482 28.39 -9.34 -27.17
N THR A 483 28.61 -8.82 -25.97
CA THR A 483 29.93 -8.49 -25.44
C THR A 483 30.15 -9.11 -24.08
N ALA A 484 31.21 -9.87 -23.91
CA ALA A 484 31.60 -10.46 -22.62
C ALA A 484 33.08 -10.24 -22.34
N GLN A 485 33.38 -10.06 -21.06
CA GLN A 485 34.76 -9.86 -20.59
C GLN A 485 35.59 -11.13 -20.64
N ASN A 486 34.96 -12.30 -20.56
CA ASN A 486 35.59 -13.59 -20.78
C ASN A 486 35.07 -14.24 -22.05
N SER A 487 34.06 -15.11 -21.97
CA SER A 487 33.67 -15.96 -23.10
C SER A 487 32.22 -15.78 -23.51
N LEU A 488 31.93 -16.13 -24.76
CA LEU A 488 30.57 -16.31 -25.28
C LEU A 488 30.37 -17.80 -25.58
N ASN A 489 29.42 -18.45 -24.90
CA ASN A 489 29.17 -19.87 -25.01
C ASN A 489 27.75 -20.11 -25.55
N PHE A 490 27.60 -20.95 -26.55
CA PHE A 490 26.32 -21.24 -27.19
C PHE A 490 26.03 -22.74 -27.14
N GLY A 491 24.88 -23.09 -26.57
CA GLY A 491 24.32 -24.44 -26.59
C GLY A 491 23.85 -24.84 -27.98
N ALA A 492 23.46 -26.11 -28.15
CA ALA A 492 22.98 -26.63 -29.44
C ALA A 492 21.71 -25.93 -29.95
N GLU A 493 20.93 -25.33 -29.06
CA GLU A 493 19.71 -24.56 -29.35
C GLU A 493 19.94 -23.03 -29.24
N GLY A 494 21.19 -22.62 -28.96
CA GLY A 494 21.62 -21.23 -28.81
C GLY A 494 21.84 -20.50 -30.15
N ASP A 495 20.89 -20.66 -31.07
CA ASP A 495 20.95 -20.08 -32.41
C ASP A 495 20.84 -18.54 -32.36
N ILE A 496 21.49 -17.84 -33.29
CA ILE A 496 21.42 -16.37 -33.38
C ILE A 496 20.96 -15.97 -34.77
N SER A 497 19.87 -15.21 -34.88
CA SER A 497 19.27 -14.90 -36.18
C SER A 497 18.90 -13.42 -36.35
N SER A 498 19.30 -12.84 -37.47
CA SER A 498 18.82 -11.54 -37.96
C SER A 498 18.62 -11.62 -39.47
N SER A 499 17.46 -11.17 -39.98
CA SER A 499 17.19 -11.29 -41.43
C SER A 499 18.10 -10.40 -42.29
N ASN A 500 18.54 -9.27 -41.76
CA ASN A 500 19.36 -8.30 -42.51
C ASN A 500 20.29 -7.44 -41.65
N GLY A 501 20.26 -7.58 -40.32
CA GLY A 501 21.12 -6.81 -39.42
C GLY A 501 22.47 -7.49 -39.16
N GLN A 502 23.39 -6.73 -38.59
CA GLN A 502 24.70 -7.23 -38.20
C GLN A 502 24.61 -8.06 -36.92
N ILE A 503 25.29 -9.19 -36.87
CA ILE A 503 25.56 -9.94 -35.65
C ILE A 503 27.02 -9.71 -35.27
N THR A 504 27.25 -9.06 -34.13
CA THR A 504 28.58 -8.77 -33.58
C THR A 504 28.78 -9.52 -32.27
N LEU A 505 29.79 -10.39 -32.21
CA LEU A 505 30.12 -11.13 -30.99
C LEU A 505 31.54 -10.74 -30.57
N LEU A 506 31.69 -10.26 -29.34
CA LEU A 506 32.96 -9.86 -28.75
C LEU A 506 33.20 -10.60 -27.43
N ALA A 507 34.05 -11.63 -27.47
CA ALA A 507 34.63 -12.24 -26.29
C ALA A 507 35.97 -11.57 -25.93
N ASP A 508 36.41 -11.72 -24.68
CA ASP A 508 37.62 -11.08 -24.13
C ASP A 508 37.66 -9.56 -24.32
N SER A 509 36.53 -8.88 -24.09
CA SER A 509 36.44 -7.42 -24.27
C SER A 509 37.42 -6.63 -23.38
N ALA A 510 37.91 -7.24 -22.29
CA ALA A 510 38.89 -6.64 -21.39
C ALA A 510 40.33 -6.70 -21.92
N SER A 511 40.63 -7.58 -22.89
CA SER A 511 41.96 -7.79 -23.47
C SER A 511 43.09 -7.91 -22.43
N LEU A 512 42.88 -8.72 -21.39
CA LEU A 512 43.75 -8.79 -20.20
C LEU A 512 45.11 -9.47 -20.44
N GLY A 513 45.41 -9.93 -21.65
CA GLY A 513 46.70 -10.52 -22.03
C GLY A 513 46.53 -11.76 -22.91
N ALA A 514 47.62 -12.51 -23.13
CA ALA A 514 47.58 -13.72 -23.94
C ALA A 514 46.85 -14.87 -23.21
N GLY A 515 45.87 -15.47 -23.88
CA GLY A 515 44.99 -16.53 -23.34
C GLY A 515 43.70 -15.98 -22.71
N GLY A 516 42.92 -15.25 -23.51
CA GLY A 516 41.62 -14.68 -23.12
C GLY A 516 40.45 -15.66 -23.23
N GLY A 517 39.22 -15.15 -23.18
CA GLY A 517 38.04 -15.95 -23.43
C GLY A 517 37.71 -16.11 -24.92
N GLY A 518 36.98 -17.19 -25.23
CA GLY A 518 36.68 -17.65 -26.58
C GLY A 518 35.21 -17.44 -26.97
N ILE A 519 34.92 -17.78 -28.22
CA ILE A 519 33.54 -17.97 -28.71
C ILE A 519 33.37 -19.46 -28.99
N SER A 520 32.47 -20.13 -28.26
CA SER A 520 32.24 -21.56 -28.41
C SER A 520 30.81 -21.84 -28.85
N MET A 521 30.63 -22.27 -30.09
CA MET A 521 29.38 -22.83 -30.60
C MET A 521 29.35 -24.34 -30.34
N SER A 522 28.20 -24.88 -29.93
CA SER A 522 28.01 -26.33 -29.86
C SER A 522 27.74 -26.89 -31.27
N ASP A 523 27.87 -28.21 -31.42
CA ASP A 523 27.42 -28.90 -32.64
C ASP A 523 25.94 -28.60 -32.90
N GLY A 524 25.60 -28.22 -34.13
CA GLY A 524 24.25 -27.83 -34.54
C GLY A 524 23.87 -26.36 -34.34
N THR A 525 24.63 -25.55 -33.59
CA THR A 525 24.34 -24.12 -33.40
C THR A 525 24.45 -23.35 -34.73
N VAL A 526 23.46 -22.52 -35.05
CA VAL A 526 23.37 -21.73 -36.29
C VAL A 526 23.38 -20.23 -35.99
N PHE A 527 24.30 -19.50 -36.62
CA PHE A 527 24.22 -18.03 -36.71
C PHE A 527 23.82 -17.61 -38.13
N ASP A 528 22.64 -17.00 -38.29
CA ASP A 528 22.12 -16.53 -39.58
C ASP A 528 21.90 -15.02 -39.59
N ALA A 529 22.76 -14.29 -40.30
CA ALA A 529 22.60 -12.85 -40.50
C ALA A 529 21.84 -12.51 -41.80
N GLY A 530 21.36 -13.48 -42.58
CA GLY A 530 20.63 -13.27 -43.83
C GLY A 530 21.40 -12.39 -44.83
N THR A 531 20.97 -11.13 -45.02
CA THR A 531 21.70 -10.13 -45.82
C THR A 531 22.60 -9.18 -45.02
N GLY A 532 22.70 -9.37 -43.71
CA GLY A 532 23.58 -8.65 -42.81
C GLY A 532 24.96 -9.29 -42.67
N ILE A 533 25.76 -8.80 -41.73
CA ILE A 533 27.16 -9.18 -41.53
C ILE A 533 27.29 -10.09 -40.30
N LEU A 534 28.17 -11.08 -40.36
CA LEU A 534 28.64 -11.83 -39.20
C LEU A 534 30.04 -11.33 -38.81
N ASP A 535 30.21 -10.87 -37.57
CA ASP A 535 31.48 -10.36 -37.06
C ASP A 535 31.80 -10.90 -35.66
N LEU A 536 32.67 -11.90 -35.59
CA LEU A 536 33.06 -12.59 -34.37
C LEU A 536 34.51 -12.24 -34.01
N GLN A 537 34.73 -11.82 -32.78
CA GLN A 537 36.03 -11.43 -32.25
C GLN A 537 36.25 -12.07 -30.88
N ALA A 538 37.38 -12.74 -30.70
CA ALA A 538 37.74 -13.41 -29.46
C ALA A 538 39.24 -13.26 -29.16
N GLY A 539 39.57 -13.32 -27.87
CA GLY A 539 40.96 -13.39 -27.39
C GLY A 539 41.60 -14.74 -27.69
N ASP A 540 40.80 -15.81 -27.54
CA ASP A 540 41.18 -17.22 -27.72
C ASP A 540 40.37 -17.89 -28.84
N ASP A 541 40.19 -19.21 -28.78
CA ASP A 541 39.53 -20.00 -29.81
C ASP A 541 38.13 -19.48 -30.20
N ILE A 542 37.86 -19.52 -31.50
CA ILE A 542 36.50 -19.44 -32.06
C ILE A 542 36.15 -20.84 -32.59
N ASN A 543 35.31 -21.56 -31.86
CA ASN A 543 34.75 -22.84 -32.27
C ASN A 543 33.42 -22.56 -32.96
N VAL A 544 33.34 -22.87 -34.26
CA VAL A 544 32.23 -22.48 -35.13
C VAL A 544 31.35 -23.68 -35.42
N GLY A 545 30.02 -23.52 -35.30
CA GLY A 545 29.02 -24.44 -35.86
C GLY A 545 28.70 -24.02 -37.30
N GLN A 546 27.48 -23.55 -37.54
CA GLN A 546 27.05 -23.05 -38.85
C GLN A 546 26.96 -21.52 -38.89
N LEU A 547 27.56 -20.91 -39.91
CA LEU A 547 27.49 -19.47 -40.18
C LEU A 547 26.79 -19.21 -41.53
N MET A 548 25.69 -18.46 -41.53
CA MET A 548 24.92 -18.09 -42.71
C MET A 548 24.88 -16.57 -42.92
N THR A 549 25.32 -16.14 -44.10
CA THR A 549 25.12 -14.77 -44.60
C THR A 549 25.36 -14.74 -46.11
N THR A 550 24.69 -13.82 -46.79
CA THR A 550 24.90 -13.54 -48.22
C THR A 550 25.90 -12.39 -48.48
N THR A 551 26.43 -11.76 -47.42
CA THR A 551 27.33 -10.61 -47.56
C THR A 551 28.76 -10.87 -47.08
N PHE A 552 29.00 -10.87 -45.78
CA PHE A 552 30.34 -10.87 -45.21
C PHE A 552 30.39 -11.53 -43.84
N THR A 553 31.42 -12.36 -43.66
CA THR A 553 31.77 -13.00 -42.39
C THR A 553 33.20 -12.61 -42.04
N ARG A 554 33.41 -12.08 -40.81
CA ARG A 554 34.73 -11.85 -40.22
C ARG A 554 34.85 -12.65 -38.93
N LEU A 555 35.93 -13.40 -38.82
CA LEU A 555 36.33 -14.12 -37.62
C LEU A 555 37.73 -13.62 -37.23
N THR A 556 37.88 -13.10 -36.02
CA THR A 556 39.16 -12.58 -35.49
C THR A 556 39.46 -13.28 -34.17
N SER A 557 40.45 -14.16 -34.17
CA SER A 557 41.07 -14.67 -32.94
C SER A 557 42.45 -14.05 -32.79
N THR A 558 42.79 -13.51 -31.62
CA THR A 558 44.10 -12.89 -31.38
C THR A 558 45.17 -13.90 -30.99
N ASP A 559 44.86 -14.83 -30.08
CA ASP A 559 45.82 -15.81 -29.54
C ASP A 559 45.35 -17.27 -29.65
N GLY A 560 44.12 -17.53 -30.09
CA GLY A 560 43.56 -18.87 -30.34
C GLY A 560 43.43 -19.25 -31.82
N GLY A 561 42.85 -20.41 -32.09
CA GLY A 561 42.49 -20.91 -33.42
C GLY A 561 41.05 -20.58 -33.83
N ILE A 562 40.74 -20.85 -35.10
CA ILE A 562 39.36 -20.95 -35.57
C ILE A 562 39.16 -22.42 -35.91
N THR A 563 38.28 -23.09 -35.17
CA THR A 563 38.05 -24.52 -35.32
C THR A 563 36.59 -24.83 -35.59
N ASP A 564 36.36 -25.98 -36.21
CA ASP A 564 35.03 -26.51 -36.49
C ASP A 564 34.53 -27.28 -35.27
N SER A 565 33.30 -26.99 -34.84
CA SER A 565 32.66 -27.57 -33.66
C SER A 565 32.00 -28.93 -33.92
N GLY A 566 32.17 -29.49 -35.11
CA GLY A 566 31.97 -30.91 -35.36
C GLY A 566 30.78 -31.29 -36.23
N ASP A 567 30.34 -30.41 -37.13
CA ASP A 567 29.39 -30.77 -38.18
C ASP A 567 29.96 -31.97 -38.99
N THR A 568 29.43 -33.18 -38.80
CA THR A 568 29.84 -34.38 -39.58
C THR A 568 29.22 -34.45 -40.95
#